data_AF-A0A0F9IH83-F1
#
_entry.id   AF-A0A0F9IH83-F1
#
_cell.length_a   1.000
_cell.length_b   1.000
_cell.length_c   1.000
_cell.angle_alpha   90.00
_cell.angle_beta   90.00
_cell.angle_gamma   90.00
#
_symmetry.space_group_name_H-M   'P 1'
#
loop_
_entity.id
_entity.type
_entity.pdbx_description
1 polymer ?
#
loop_
_entity_poly.entity_id
_entity_poly.type
_entity_poly.pdbx_seq_one_letter_code
_entity_poly.pdbx_strand_id
1 'polypeptide(L)'
;IPVVSLFDTDDTLDGIDLAIPANNRGKKALGLAFWFMARQIMLELGKIGSEEEFPYTLEEFTSKIVPVYRQEQQRQQRQQRPQRR
;
A
#
# COMPACT_ATOMS: atom_id res chain seq x y z
N ILE A 1 -2.03 22.22 -13.43
CA ILE A 1 -2.01 21.63 -12.08
C ILE A 1 -0.84 20.65 -12.08
N PRO A 2 0.13 20.77 -11.17
CA PRO A 2 1.27 19.85 -11.16
C PRO A 2 0.84 18.44 -10.75
N VAL A 3 1.44 17.41 -11.35
CA VAL A 3 1.13 15.99 -11.13
C VAL A 3 2.36 15.23 -10.64
N VAL A 4 2.22 14.54 -9.50
CA VAL A 4 3.22 13.65 -8.93
C VAL A 4 2.70 12.21 -8.97
N SER A 5 3.51 11.27 -9.43
CA SER A 5 3.10 9.85 -9.59
C SER A 5 4.09 8.87 -8.95
N LEU A 6 3.55 7.77 -8.40
CA LEU A 6 4.29 6.55 -8.08
C LEU A 6 4.21 5.62 -9.31
N PHE A 7 5.35 5.33 -9.94
CA PHE A 7 5.37 4.59 -11.21
C PHE A 7 6.25 3.33 -11.14
N ASP A 8 5.86 2.31 -11.91
CA ASP A 8 6.65 1.10 -12.18
C ASP A 8 7.27 1.19 -13.59
N THR A 9 8.18 0.28 -13.91
CA THR A 9 8.98 0.27 -15.16
C THR A 9 8.16 0.16 -16.45
N ASP A 10 6.90 -0.26 -16.38
CA ASP A 10 6.00 -0.39 -17.54
C ASP A 10 4.97 0.75 -17.66
N ASP A 11 5.02 1.76 -16.80
CA ASP A 11 4.12 2.92 -16.86
C ASP A 11 4.60 3.99 -17.87
N THR A 12 3.65 4.71 -18.46
CA THR A 12 3.93 5.92 -19.25
C THR A 12 3.95 7.15 -18.34
N LEU A 13 4.83 8.11 -18.64
CA LEU A 13 5.00 9.33 -17.83
C LEU A 13 4.40 10.59 -18.48
N ASP A 14 3.49 10.41 -19.45
CA ASP A 14 2.84 11.52 -20.12
C ASP A 14 2.03 12.37 -19.13
N GLY A 15 2.33 13.67 -19.08
CA GLY A 15 1.67 14.61 -18.16
C GLY A 15 2.08 14.48 -16.69
N ILE A 16 3.18 13.78 -16.39
CA ILE A 16 3.76 13.68 -15.04
C ILE A 16 4.90 14.67 -14.89
N ASP A 17 4.81 15.59 -13.92
CA ASP A 17 5.87 16.56 -13.62
C ASP A 17 6.96 15.97 -12.71
N LEU A 18 6.58 15.06 -11.81
CA LEU A 18 7.49 14.34 -10.92
C LEU A 18 7.11 12.87 -10.80
N ALA A 19 8.03 11.99 -11.18
CA ALA A 19 7.85 10.55 -11.16
C ALA A 19 8.73 9.93 -10.06
N ILE A 20 8.12 9.23 -9.11
CA ILE A 20 8.80 8.52 -8.02
C ILE A 20 8.75 7.02 -8.33
N PRO A 21 9.90 6.37 -8.60
CA PRO A 21 9.93 4.94 -8.88
C PRO A 21 9.48 4.13 -7.66
N ALA A 22 8.48 3.26 -7.83
CA ALA A 22 7.97 2.39 -6.77
C ALA A 22 7.26 1.16 -7.34
N ASN A 23 7.21 0.07 -6.56
CA ASN A 23 6.28 -1.03 -6.86
C ASN A 23 4.84 -0.57 -6.53
N ASN A 24 4.12 -0.09 -7.54
CA ASN A 24 2.77 0.46 -7.39
C ASN A 24 1.65 -0.61 -7.39
N ARG A 25 1.99 -1.89 -7.62
CA ARG A 25 1.02 -3.01 -7.66
C ARG A 25 0.92 -3.74 -6.32
N GLY A 26 2.02 -3.82 -5.58
CA GLY A 26 2.09 -4.57 -4.33
C GLY A 26 1.41 -3.83 -3.17
N LYS A 27 0.37 -4.42 -2.57
CA LYS A 27 -0.37 -3.80 -1.43
C LYS A 27 0.54 -3.34 -0.28
N LYS A 28 1.56 -4.14 0.05
CA LYS A 28 2.53 -3.80 1.10
C LYS A 28 3.49 -2.69 0.65
N ALA A 29 3.95 -2.75 -0.60
CA ALA A 29 4.86 -1.76 -1.16
C ALA A 29 4.20 -0.38 -1.28
N LEU A 30 2.96 -0.34 -1.77
CA LEU A 30 2.19 0.89 -1.89
C LEU A 30 1.87 1.49 -0.51
N GLY A 31 1.47 0.66 0.47
CA GLY A 31 1.27 1.11 1.84
C GLY A 31 2.54 1.70 2.45
N LEU A 32 3.68 1.06 2.23
CA LEU A 32 4.99 1.56 2.68
C LEU A 32 5.37 2.90 2.04
N ALA A 33 5.14 3.05 0.74
CA ALA A 33 5.42 4.30 0.03
C ALA A 33 4.61 5.48 0.60
N PHE A 34 3.30 5.30 0.81
CA PHE A 34 2.47 6.33 1.41
C PHE A 34 2.80 6.59 2.88
N TRP A 35 3.17 5.56 3.64
CA TRP A 35 3.58 5.70 5.05
C TRP A 35 4.82 6.59 5.18
N PHE A 36 5.86 6.33 4.38
CA PHE A 36 7.05 7.17 4.36
C PHE A 36 6.75 8.60 3.90
N MET A 37 5.93 8.76 2.85
CA MET A 37 5.59 10.08 2.31
C MET A 37 4.82 10.93 3.34
N ALA A 38 3.83 10.35 4.01
CA ALA A 38 3.08 11.05 5.06
C ALA A 38 4.00 11.46 6.22
N ARG A 39 4.89 10.55 6.65
CA ARG A 39 5.87 10.83 7.70
C ARG A 39 6.81 11.97 7.34
N GLN A 40 7.40 11.95 6.15
CA GLN A 40 8.30 13.03 5.70
C GLN A 40 7.57 14.36 5.54
N ILE A 41 6.33 14.36 5.02
CA ILE A 41 5.53 15.58 4.92
C ILE A 41 5.25 16.16 6.32
N MET A 42 4.92 15.33 7.31
CA MET A 42 4.69 15.80 8.67
C MET A 42 5.95 16.38 9.31
N LEU A 43 7.11 15.77 9.06
CA LEU A 43 8.40 16.25 9.53
C LEU A 43 8.75 17.61 8.91
N GLU A 44 8.65 17.74 7.58
CA GLU A 44 8.95 18.99 6.85
C GLU A 44 7.98 20.13 7.22
N LEU A 45 6.73 19.80 7.55
CA LEU A 45 5.76 20.77 8.04
C LEU A 45 5.90 21.10 9.54
N GLY A 46 6.87 20.50 10.25
CA GLY A 46 7.09 20.71 11.68
C GLY A 46 5.96 20.19 12.57
N LYS A 47 5.14 19.25 12.08
CA LYS A 47 4.05 18.64 12.86
C LYS A 47 4.55 17.57 13.84
N ILE A 48 5.74 17.03 13.58
CA ILE A 48 6.48 16.10 14.44
C ILE A 48 7.92 16.57 14.52
N GLY A 49 8.58 16.37 15.67
CA GLY A 49 9.97 16.76 15.90
C GLY A 49 10.99 15.75 15.35
N SER A 50 10.58 14.50 15.15
CA SER A 50 11.42 13.43 14.59
C SER A 50 10.58 12.36 13.90
N GLU A 51 11.23 11.42 13.20
CA GLU A 51 10.52 10.31 12.55
C GLU A 51 9.83 9.36 13.53
N GLU A 52 10.37 9.23 14.74
CA GLU A 52 9.86 8.37 15.82
C GLU A 52 8.54 8.89 16.41
N GLU A 53 8.28 10.19 16.28
CA GLU A 53 7.04 10.83 16.74
C GLU A 53 5.87 10.62 15.76
N PHE A 54 6.08 9.95 14.63
CA PHE A 54 5.01 9.66 13.68
C PHE A 54 3.97 8.72 14.29
N PRO A 55 2.70 9.16 14.45
CA PRO A 55 1.74 8.44 15.30
C PRO A 55 1.08 7.24 14.61
N TYR A 56 1.31 7.04 13.31
CA TYR A 56 0.63 6.01 12.53
C TYR A 56 1.55 4.82 12.22
N THR A 57 0.98 3.63 12.31
CA THR A 57 1.69 2.38 12.01
C THR A 57 1.65 2.05 10.52
N LEU A 58 2.60 1.24 10.05
CA LEU A 58 2.63 0.81 8.64
C LEU A 58 1.38 -0.01 8.28
N GLU A 59 0.85 -0.77 9.23
CA GLU A 59 -0.36 -1.59 9.07
C GLU A 59 -1.60 -0.75 8.75
N GLU A 60 -1.66 0.50 9.21
CA GLU A 60 -2.77 1.43 8.93
C GLU A 60 -2.75 1.92 7.48
N PHE A 61 -1.57 1.92 6.84
CA PHE A 61 -1.41 2.26 5.42
C PHE A 61 -1.54 1.04 4.50
N THR A 62 -1.65 -0.17 5.06
CA THR A 62 -1.70 -1.41 4.28
C THR A 62 -3.12 -1.93 4.11
N SER A 63 -3.52 -2.22 2.87
CA SER A 63 -4.87 -2.74 2.58
C SER A 63 -5.14 -4.09 3.23
N LYS A 64 -6.18 -4.13 4.08
CA LYS A 64 -6.71 -5.36 4.72
C LYS A 64 -7.72 -6.10 3.82
N ILE A 65 -7.98 -5.59 2.61
CA ILE A 65 -9.00 -6.18 1.71
C ILE A 65 -8.50 -7.54 1.23
N VAL A 66 -9.19 -8.60 1.65
CA VAL A 66 -9.04 -9.93 1.09
C VAL A 66 -9.91 -9.99 -0.16
N PRO A 67 -9.32 -10.18 -1.35
CA PRO A 67 -10.12 -10.20 -2.57
C PRO A 67 -11.12 -11.36 -2.56
N VAL A 68 -12.33 -11.10 -3.07
CA VAL A 68 -13.49 -12.01 -2.97
C VAL A 68 -13.18 -13.42 -3.48
N TYR A 69 -12.48 -13.53 -4.62
CA TYR A 69 -12.11 -14.84 -5.19
C TYR A 69 -11.30 -15.72 -4.23
N ARG A 70 -10.47 -15.14 -3.35
CA ARG A 70 -9.70 -15.89 -2.35
C ARG A 70 -10.60 -16.44 -1.25
N GLN A 71 -11.67 -15.73 -0.92
CA GLN A 71 -12.67 -16.19 0.06
C GLN A 71 -13.49 -17.36 -0.49
N GLU A 72 -13.86 -17.30 -1.77
CA GLU A 72 -14.60 -18.36 -2.47
C GLU A 72 -13.80 -19.66 -2.56
N GLN A 73 -12.52 -19.60 -2.93
CA GLN A 73 -11.63 -20.77 -2.97
C GLN A 73 -11.51 -21.46 -1.60
N GLN A 74 -11.38 -20.69 -0.52
CA GLN A 74 -11.32 -21.25 0.84
C GLN A 74 -12.64 -21.90 1.26
N ARG A 75 -13.79 -21.32 0.86
CA ARG A 75 -15.11 -21.90 1.12
C ARG A 75 -15.27 -23.24 0.39
N GLN A 76 -14.86 -23.32 -0.88
CA GLN A 76 -14.91 -24.56 -1.66
C GLN A 76 -14.01 -25.65 -1.06
N GLN A 77 -12.76 -25.32 -0.67
CA GLN A 77 -11.86 -26.28 -0.02
C GLN A 77 -12.38 -26.79 1.33
N ARG A 78 -13.03 -25.93 2.12
CA ARG A 78 -13.63 -26.34 3.40
C ARG A 78 -14.79 -27.31 3.22
N GLN A 79 -15.60 -27.15 2.16
CA GLN A 79 -16.71 -28.05 1.86
C GLN A 79 -16.25 -29.43 1.36
N GLN A 80 -15.04 -29.54 0.81
CA GLN A 80 -14.51 -30.80 0.26
C GLN A 80 -13.70 -31.64 1.27
N ARG A 81 -13.51 -31.18 2.52
CA ARG A 81 -12.81 -31.99 3.54
C ARG A 81 -13.74 -33.09 4.08
N PRO A 82 -13.45 -34.38 3.88
CA PRO A 82 -14.25 -35.45 4.46
C PRO A 82 -14.18 -35.38 5.99
N GLN A 83 -15.32 -35.53 6.68
CA GLN A 83 -15.33 -35.74 8.13
C GLN A 83 -14.59 -37.05 8.41
N ARG A 84 -13.34 -36.95 8.88
CA ARG A 84 -12.60 -38.09 9.42
C ARG A 84 -13.36 -38.57 10.67
N ARG A 85 -13.99 -39.74 10.56
CA ARG A 85 -14.50 -40.52 11.70
C ARG A 85 -13.35 -41.06 12.52
#